data_AF-A0A846PXF5-F1
#
_entry.id   AF-A0A846PXF5-F1
#
_cell.length_a   1.000
_cell.length_b   1.000
_cell.length_c   1.000
_cell.angle_alpha   90.00
_cell.angle_beta   90.00
_cell.angle_gamma   90.00
#
_symmetry.space_group_name_H-M   'P 1'
#
loop_
_entity.id
_entity.type
_entity.pdbx_description
1 polymer ?
#
loop_
_entity_poly.entity_id
_entity_poly.type
_entity_poly.pdbx_seq_one_letter_code
_entity_poly.pdbx_strand_id
1 'polypeptide(L)'
;MNYKILIMGIIIGLIAGSVFGYFAFSSPKLQICPDEWYINKMPPEPIFGERQYFIINGKRAEISSFDIDWVKKNCNIEPKIVV
;
A
#
# COMPACT_ATOMS: atom_id res chain seq x y z
N MET A 1 -46.42 -22.99 -4.56
CA MET A 1 -45.23 -22.12 -4.73
C MET A 1 -44.76 -21.73 -3.34
N ASN A 2 -43.65 -22.31 -2.87
CA ASN A 2 -43.27 -22.25 -1.45
C ASN A 2 -42.62 -20.91 -1.12
N TYR A 3 -43.31 -20.07 -0.33
CA TYR A 3 -42.85 -18.74 0.11
C TYR A 3 -41.44 -18.77 0.74
N LYS A 4 -41.02 -19.91 1.31
CA LYS A 4 -39.66 -20.15 1.82
C LYS A 4 -38.58 -20.04 0.73
N ILE A 5 -38.88 -20.48 -0.50
CA ILE A 5 -37.97 -20.39 -1.65
C ILE A 5 -37.83 -18.93 -2.11
N LEU A 6 -38.91 -18.15 -2.06
CA LEU A 6 -38.92 -16.73 -2.41
C LEU A 6 -38.10 -15.90 -1.41
N ILE A 7 -38.24 -16.17 -0.12
CA ILE A 7 -37.50 -15.47 0.96
C ILE A 7 -36.00 -15.79 0.89
N MET A 8 -35.63 -17.05 0.63
CA MET A 8 -34.24 -17.46 0.42
C MET A 8 -33.57 -16.68 -0.73
N GLY A 9 -34.28 -16.48 -1.86
CA GLY A 9 -33.75 -15.73 -3.00
C GLY A 9 -33.44 -14.26 -2.69
N ILE A 10 -34.30 -13.60 -1.88
CA ILE A 10 -34.12 -12.19 -1.50
C ILE A 10 -32.94 -12.02 -0.55
N ILE A 11 -32.76 -12.94 0.42
CA ILE A 11 -31.65 -12.89 1.38
C ILE A 11 -30.31 -13.08 0.67
N ILE A 12 -30.22 -14.03 -0.28
CA ILE A 12 -29.01 -14.26 -1.07
C ILE A 12 -28.65 -13.03 -1.92
N GLY A 13 -29.65 -12.36 -2.51
CA GLY A 13 -29.43 -11.12 -3.26
C GLY A 13 -28.89 -9.96 -2.41
N LEU A 14 -29.36 -9.82 -1.17
CA LEU A 14 -28.90 -8.78 -0.22
C LEU A 14 -27.48 -9.07 0.32
N ILE A 15 -27.13 -10.34 0.55
CA ILE A 15 -25.78 -10.73 0.98
C ILE A 15 -24.78 -10.55 -0.17
N ALA A 16 -25.15 -10.94 -1.40
CA ALA A 16 -24.30 -10.76 -2.57
C ALA A 16 -24.01 -9.26 -2.86
N GLY A 17 -25.00 -8.38 -2.65
CA GLY A 17 -24.84 -6.94 -2.83
C GLY A 17 -23.93 -6.27 -1.78
N SER A 18 -23.91 -6.77 -0.54
CA SER A 18 -23.10 -6.19 0.54
C SER A 18 -21.64 -6.66 0.54
N VAL A 19 -21.37 -7.89 0.10
CA VAL A 19 -20.00 -8.43 0.03
C VAL A 19 -19.17 -7.79 -1.10
N PHE A 20 -19.81 -7.36 -2.19
CA PHE A 20 -19.12 -6.80 -3.36
C PHE A 20 -18.50 -5.41 -3.12
N GLY A 21 -19.00 -4.65 -2.15
CA GLY A 21 -18.54 -3.27 -1.87
C GLY A 21 -17.28 -3.14 -1.01
N TYR A 22 -16.87 -4.18 -0.29
CA TYR A 22 -15.77 -4.10 0.68
C TYR A 22 -14.36 -4.34 0.13
N PHE A 23 -14.23 -4.80 -1.13
CA PHE A 23 -12.94 -5.22 -1.67
C PHE A 23 -12.11 -4.11 -2.35
N ALA A 24 -12.61 -2.87 -2.42
CA ALA A 24 -12.05 -1.86 -3.30
C ALA A 24 -11.35 -0.71 -2.55
N PHE A 25 -10.12 -0.91 -2.04
CA PHE A 25 -9.05 0.12 -2.07
C PHE A 25 -7.69 -0.37 -1.54
N SER A 26 -7.16 -1.50 -2.05
CA SER A 26 -5.75 -1.84 -1.82
C SER A 26 -5.00 -1.71 -3.13
N SER A 27 -4.25 -0.62 -3.30
CA SER A 27 -3.35 -0.50 -4.44
C SER A 27 -2.17 -1.46 -4.25
N PRO A 28 -1.82 -2.29 -5.24
CA PRO A 28 -0.66 -3.17 -5.13
C PRO A 28 0.61 -2.34 -4.93
N LYS A 29 1.44 -2.74 -3.96
CA LYS A 29 2.73 -2.09 -3.70
C LYS A 29 3.72 -2.37 -4.83
N LEU A 30 4.54 -1.39 -5.16
CA LEU A 30 5.54 -1.46 -6.22
C LEU A 30 6.72 -2.36 -5.83
N GLN A 31 7.05 -3.28 -6.74
CA GLN A 31 8.18 -4.21 -6.65
C GLN A 31 9.18 -3.87 -7.76
N ILE A 32 9.83 -2.72 -7.63
CA ILE A 32 10.84 -2.20 -8.57
C ILE A 32 12.05 -1.74 -7.77
N CYS A 33 13.25 -1.90 -8.33
CA CYS A 33 14.46 -1.36 -7.70
C CYS A 33 14.55 0.15 -7.93
N PRO A 34 14.52 0.96 -6.86
CA PRO A 34 14.76 2.38 -7.01
C PRO A 34 16.26 2.66 -7.20
N ASP A 35 16.56 3.83 -7.74
CA ASP A 35 17.94 4.28 -7.96
C ASP A 35 18.60 4.62 -6.62
N GLU A 36 17.85 5.24 -5.71
CA GLU A 36 18.35 5.68 -4.41
C GLU A 36 17.31 5.55 -3.30
N TRP A 37 17.79 5.37 -2.07
CA TRP A 37 16.98 5.37 -0.85
C TRP A 37 17.52 6.41 0.11
N TYR A 38 16.65 7.30 0.60
CA TYR A 38 16.99 8.34 1.57
C TYR A 38 16.21 8.20 2.87
N ILE A 39 16.91 8.48 3.98
CA ILE A 39 16.35 8.67 5.32
C ILE A 39 16.61 10.11 5.72
N ASN A 40 15.57 10.94 5.76
CA ASN A 40 15.66 12.33 6.19
C ASN A 40 15.49 12.41 7.73
N LYS A 41 16.55 12.91 8.40
CA LYS A 41 16.68 13.01 9.86
C LYS A 41 16.69 14.46 10.38
N MET A 42 16.12 15.41 9.64
CA MET A 42 16.08 16.82 10.04
C MET A 42 15.42 17.01 11.44
N PRO A 43 16.08 17.67 12.41
CA PRO A 43 15.54 17.91 13.77
C PRO A 43 14.72 19.22 13.87
N PRO A 44 13.82 19.36 14.87
CA PRO A 44 12.62 18.58 15.13
C PRO A 44 11.36 19.29 14.59
N GLU A 45 10.65 18.66 13.65
CA GLU A 45 9.20 18.89 13.53
C GLU A 45 8.48 17.99 14.55
N PRO A 46 7.31 18.38 15.08
CA PRO A 46 6.58 17.64 16.14
C PRO A 46 6.08 16.25 15.72
N ILE A 47 6.43 15.79 14.53
CA ILE A 47 5.98 14.53 13.94
C ILE A 47 7.11 13.51 14.14
N PHE A 48 6.96 12.69 15.17
CA PHE A 48 7.83 11.53 15.41
C PHE A 48 7.84 10.63 14.17
N GLY A 49 8.96 10.60 13.44
CA GLY A 49 9.18 9.63 12.37
C GLY A 49 10.31 10.03 11.42
N GLU A 50 11.22 9.09 11.14
CA GLU A 50 12.20 9.23 10.07
C GLU A 50 11.45 9.33 8.72
N ARG A 51 11.60 10.44 7.99
CA ARG A 51 10.96 10.61 6.67
C ARG A 51 11.80 9.86 5.63
N GLN A 52 11.32 8.71 5.19
CA GLN A 52 12.00 7.91 4.18
C GLN A 52 11.35 8.08 2.80
N TYR A 53 12.16 8.03 1.75
CA TYR A 53 11.68 8.08 0.36
C TYR A 53 12.68 7.43 -0.60
N PHE A 54 12.18 7.05 -1.78
CA PHE A 54 13.01 6.53 -2.86
C PHE A 54 13.15 7.55 -4.00
N ILE A 55 14.20 7.41 -4.79
CA ILE A 55 14.36 8.09 -6.09
C ILE A 55 14.26 7.05 -7.20
N ILE A 56 13.44 7.34 -8.22
CA ILE A 56 13.28 6.53 -9.43
C ILE A 56 13.33 7.43 -10.65
N ASN A 57 14.23 7.12 -11.59
CA ASN A 57 14.52 7.92 -12.77
C ASN A 57 14.71 9.41 -12.43
N GLY A 58 15.44 9.68 -11.34
CA GLY A 58 15.69 11.03 -10.83
C GLY A 58 14.49 11.73 -10.18
N LYS A 59 13.37 11.03 -9.94
CA LYS A 59 12.16 11.58 -9.30
C LYS A 59 11.91 10.96 -7.94
N ARG A 60 11.49 11.79 -6.97
CA ARG A 60 11.10 11.32 -5.63
C ARG A 60 9.80 10.52 -5.69
N ALA A 61 9.81 9.35 -5.06
CA ALA A 61 8.66 8.48 -4.88
C ALA A 61 8.43 8.21 -3.38
N GLU A 62 7.16 8.15 -2.99
CA GLU A 62 6.76 7.92 -1.60
C GLU A 62 7.06 6.49 -1.18
N ILE A 63 7.72 6.31 -0.04
CA ILE A 63 8.12 4.98 0.43
C ILE A 63 6.93 4.03 0.65
N SER A 64 5.76 4.56 1.01
CA SER A 64 4.53 3.78 1.24
C SER A 64 4.02 3.07 -0.02
N SER A 65 4.39 3.56 -1.20
CA SER A 65 4.02 2.97 -2.49
C SER A 65 4.80 1.69 -2.80
N PHE A 66 5.80 1.32 -1.99
CA PHE A 66 6.72 0.23 -2.28
C PHE A 66 6.58 -0.93 -1.32
N ASP A 67 6.88 -2.12 -1.84
CA ASP A 67 7.11 -3.32 -1.05
C ASP A 67 8.55 -3.31 -0.55
N ILE A 68 8.75 -2.80 0.67
CA ILE A 68 10.09 -2.60 1.26
C ILE A 68 10.83 -3.92 1.46
N ASP A 69 10.13 -4.99 1.79
CA ASP A 69 10.74 -6.30 1.99
C ASP A 69 11.21 -6.88 0.65
N TRP A 70 10.42 -6.68 -0.42
CA TRP A 70 10.85 -7.02 -1.77
C TRP A 70 12.07 -6.21 -2.20
N VAL A 71 12.08 -4.89 -1.98
CA VAL A 71 13.22 -4.03 -2.34
C VAL A 71 14.49 -4.47 -1.61
N LYS A 72 14.43 -4.71 -0.29
CA LYS A 72 15.59 -5.18 0.49
C LYS A 72 16.13 -6.54 0.03
N LYS A 73 15.24 -7.42 -0.44
CA LYS A 73 15.61 -8.77 -0.87
C LYS A 73 16.17 -8.81 -2.29
N ASN A 74 15.68 -7.96 -3.19
CA ASN A 74 15.95 -8.05 -4.62
C ASN A 74 16.83 -6.93 -5.15
N CYS A 75 17.01 -5.83 -4.40
CA CYS A 75 17.76 -4.67 -4.84
C CYS A 75 19.00 -4.46 -3.97
N ASN A 76 20.13 -4.23 -4.62
CA ASN A 76 21.40 -3.94 -3.95
C ASN A 76 21.54 -2.44 -3.69
N ILE A 77 20.71 -1.89 -2.81
CA ILE A 77 20.71 -0.47 -2.43
C ILE A 77 20.73 -0.31 -0.92
N GLU A 78 21.42 0.72 -0.44
CA GLU A 78 21.51 1.06 0.98
C GLU A 78 20.92 2.45 1.25
N PRO A 79 20.30 2.66 2.42
CA PRO A 79 19.73 3.94 2.78
C PRO A 79 20.83 4.99 3.02
N LYS A 80 20.68 6.14 2.35
CA LYS A 80 21.50 7.34 2.54
C LYS A 80 20.84 8.26 3.57
N ILE A 81 21.55 8.58 4.64
CA ILE A 81 21.05 9.52 5.65
C ILE A 81 21.30 10.95 5.16
N VAL A 82 20.25 11.76 5.13
CA VAL A 82 20.32 13.21 4.89
C VAL A 82 19.83 13.94 6.13
N VAL A 83 20.59 14.96 6.55
CA VAL A 83 20.34 15.77 7.76
C VAL A 83 19.94 17.19 7.39
#